data_AF-A0A3L8G8X9-F1
#
_entry.id   AF-A0A3L8G8X9-F1
#
_cell.length_a   1.000
_cell.length_b   1.000
_cell.length_c   1.000
_cell.angle_alpha   90.00
_cell.angle_beta   90.00
_cell.angle_gamma   90.00
#
_symmetry.space_group_name_H-M   'P 1'
#
loop_
_entity.id
_entity.type
_entity.pdbx_description
1 polymer ?
#
loop_
_entity_poly.entity_id
_entity_poly.type
_entity_poly.pdbx_seq_one_letter_code
_entity_poly.pdbx_strand_id
1 'polypeptide(L)'
;MTYGYVLENGQIKIIDTYLSAEVKATRKVMGNFYKHKKKLQKSGKGLTTNEKIFLDAEQATVIASGLVATAETALDEVKSSAQTALEKAEELYNSTKEMPFGIVELNDAELAEAYAAGGVSYASIVTKTDTHFDKKVTKAEAIVTAYTTLKSDIQRGISEMLAKDSELAGDFKEWES
;
A
#
# COMPACT_ATOMS: atom_id res chain seq x y z
N MET A 1 -11.06 18.57 13.82
CA MET A 1 -11.19 17.32 13.06
C MET A 1 -12.63 17.19 12.60
N THR A 2 -12.92 17.60 11.37
CA THR A 2 -14.25 17.47 10.76
C THR A 2 -14.10 16.60 9.52
N TYR A 3 -14.82 15.50 9.54
CA TYR A 3 -14.86 14.42 8.56
C TYR A 3 -14.95 14.93 7.12
N GLY A 4 -13.94 14.61 6.29
CA GLY A 4 -14.01 14.27 4.86
C GLY A 4 -14.71 15.18 3.85
N TYR A 5 -15.35 16.27 4.27
CA TYR A 5 -16.25 17.08 3.45
C TYR A 5 -16.03 18.57 3.69
N VAL A 6 -16.15 19.36 2.63
CA VAL A 6 -16.18 20.82 2.64
C VAL A 6 -17.44 21.30 1.96
N LEU A 7 -18.09 22.32 2.50
CA LEU A 7 -19.19 23.01 1.83
C LEU A 7 -18.60 24.09 0.92
N GLU A 8 -18.80 23.95 -0.39
CA GLU A 8 -18.37 24.93 -1.39
C GLU A 8 -19.58 25.30 -2.25
N ASN A 9 -19.96 26.59 -2.27
CA ASN A 9 -21.13 27.11 -2.98
C ASN A 9 -22.46 26.39 -2.63
N GLY A 10 -22.65 26.01 -1.36
CA GLY A 10 -23.86 25.30 -0.89
C GLY A 10 -23.90 23.82 -1.27
N GLN A 11 -22.86 23.28 -1.88
CA GLN A 11 -22.72 21.86 -2.20
C GLN A 11 -21.68 21.22 -1.27
N ILE A 12 -22.02 20.04 -0.74
CA ILE A 12 -21.07 19.20 0.01
C ILE A 12 -20.10 18.58 -1.02
N LYS A 13 -18.84 19.00 -0.98
CA LYS A 13 -17.74 18.38 -1.73
C LYS A 13 -16.91 17.50 -0.82
N ILE A 14 -16.52 16.34 -1.33
CA ILE A 14 -15.54 15.47 -0.64
C ILE A 14 -14.18 16.13 -0.76
N ILE A 15 -13.46 16.26 0.36
CA ILE A 15 -12.10 16.80 0.36
C ILE A 15 -11.17 15.73 -0.21
N ASP A 16 -10.90 15.79 -1.51
CA ASP A 16 -9.99 14.90 -2.24
C ASP A 16 -8.52 15.04 -1.77
N THR A 17 -8.24 16.04 -0.94
CA THR A 17 -6.91 16.45 -0.48
C THR A 17 -6.21 15.40 0.39
N TYR A 18 -6.94 14.45 1.00
CA TYR A 18 -6.35 13.42 1.88
C TYR A 18 -6.18 12.04 1.25
N LEU A 19 -6.63 11.84 0.00
CA LEU A 19 -6.41 10.56 -0.68
C LEU A 19 -4.98 10.51 -1.25
N SER A 20 -4.29 9.40 -1.00
CA SER A 20 -3.02 9.09 -1.64
C SER A 20 -3.18 8.94 -3.17
N ALA A 21 -2.08 9.05 -3.90
CA ALA A 21 -2.11 9.14 -5.36
C ALA A 21 -2.72 7.88 -6.01
N GLU A 22 -2.41 6.71 -5.47
CA GLU A 22 -2.90 5.42 -5.90
C GLU A 22 -4.39 5.21 -5.62
N VAL A 23 -4.91 5.75 -4.51
CA VAL A 23 -6.35 5.73 -4.24
C VAL A 23 -7.10 6.68 -5.18
N LYS A 24 -6.53 7.86 -5.48
CA LYS A 24 -7.08 8.78 -6.50
C LYS A 24 -7.10 8.13 -7.88
N ALA A 25 -6.02 7.44 -8.26
CA ALA A 25 -5.95 6.72 -9.53
C ALA A 25 -7.03 5.63 -9.61
N THR A 26 -7.18 4.83 -8.56
CA THR A 26 -8.22 3.80 -8.47
C THR A 26 -9.62 4.38 -8.59
N ARG A 27 -9.90 5.48 -7.87
CA ARG A 27 -11.17 6.20 -7.94
C ARG A 27 -11.47 6.71 -9.35
N LYS A 28 -10.45 7.24 -10.05
CA LYS A 28 -10.57 7.70 -11.44
C LYS A 28 -10.98 6.56 -12.36
N VAL A 29 -10.34 5.39 -12.23
CA VAL A 29 -10.68 4.19 -13.03
C VAL A 29 -12.09 3.69 -12.70
N MET A 30 -12.50 3.73 -11.42
CA MET A 30 -13.87 3.40 -10.99
C MET A 30 -14.94 4.30 -11.63
N GLY A 31 -14.55 5.45 -12.17
CA GLY A 31 -15.43 6.28 -13.00
C GLY A 31 -15.99 5.56 -14.22
N ASN A 32 -15.27 4.59 -14.80
CA ASN A 32 -15.75 3.79 -15.93
C ASN A 32 -16.86 2.82 -15.50
N PHE A 33 -16.66 2.12 -14.38
CA PHE A 33 -17.69 1.29 -13.75
C PHE A 33 -19.00 2.05 -13.55
N TYR A 34 -18.94 3.27 -13.00
CA TYR A 34 -20.16 4.06 -12.81
C TYR A 34 -20.82 4.48 -14.13
N LYS A 35 -20.05 4.71 -15.19
CA LYS A 35 -20.59 4.98 -16.53
C LYS A 35 -21.30 3.75 -17.09
N HIS A 36 -20.67 2.57 -17.03
CA HIS A 36 -21.28 1.33 -17.51
C HIS A 36 -22.53 0.98 -16.72
N LYS A 37 -22.46 1.04 -15.38
CA LYS A 37 -23.62 0.83 -14.50
C LYS A 37 -24.78 1.73 -14.89
N LYS A 38 -24.53 3.02 -15.11
CA LYS A 38 -25.56 3.97 -15.54
C LYS A 38 -26.10 3.63 -16.94
N LYS A 39 -25.25 3.21 -17.89
CA LYS A 39 -25.65 2.81 -19.26
C LYS A 39 -26.61 1.61 -19.22
N LEU A 40 -26.26 0.56 -18.48
CA LEU A 40 -27.05 -0.67 -18.36
C LEU A 40 -28.40 -0.43 -17.64
N GLN A 41 -28.41 0.44 -16.63
CA GLN A 41 -29.63 0.79 -15.90
C GLN A 41 -30.65 1.63 -16.71
N LYS A 42 -30.31 2.15 -17.89
CA LYS A 42 -31.20 3.01 -18.69
C LYS A 42 -32.49 2.33 -19.13
N SER A 43 -32.51 1.01 -19.22
CA SER A 43 -33.71 0.25 -19.65
C SER A 43 -34.88 0.38 -18.66
N GLY A 44 -34.62 0.79 -17.41
CA GLY A 44 -35.62 0.91 -16.35
C GLY A 44 -36.14 -0.42 -15.80
N LYS A 45 -35.71 -1.56 -16.36
CA LYS A 45 -36.18 -2.91 -16.01
C LYS A 45 -35.34 -3.60 -14.91
N GLY A 46 -34.41 -2.87 -14.30
CA GLY A 46 -33.39 -3.45 -13.41
C GLY A 46 -32.28 -4.13 -14.20
N LEU A 47 -31.22 -4.55 -13.50
CA LEU A 47 -30.07 -5.22 -14.12
C LEU A 47 -30.32 -6.71 -14.31
N THR A 48 -29.96 -7.25 -15.48
CA THR A 48 -29.93 -8.69 -15.76
C THR A 48 -28.84 -9.40 -14.95
N THR A 49 -28.84 -10.73 -14.96
CA THR A 49 -27.78 -11.52 -14.31
C THR A 49 -26.42 -11.25 -14.96
N ASN A 50 -26.35 -11.24 -16.30
CA ASN A 50 -25.10 -11.01 -17.04
C ASN A 50 -24.56 -9.59 -16.80
N GLU A 51 -25.44 -8.59 -16.77
CA GLU A 51 -25.06 -7.20 -16.47
C GLU A 51 -24.50 -7.06 -15.05
N LYS A 52 -25.06 -7.77 -14.06
CA LYS A 52 -24.52 -7.78 -12.69
C LYS A 52 -23.14 -8.42 -12.66
N ILE A 53 -22.98 -9.58 -13.29
CA ILE A 53 -21.71 -10.29 -13.39
C ILE A 53 -20.63 -9.39 -14.03
N PHE A 54 -20.97 -8.69 -15.11
CA PHE A 54 -20.08 -7.71 -15.74
C PHE A 54 -19.65 -6.60 -14.80
N LEU A 55 -20.61 -5.96 -14.13
CA LEU A 55 -20.33 -4.88 -13.20
C LEU A 55 -19.49 -5.34 -12.00
N ASP A 56 -19.77 -6.53 -11.47
CA ASP A 56 -19.00 -7.13 -10.38
C ASP A 56 -17.56 -7.45 -10.83
N ALA A 57 -17.38 -7.99 -12.03
CA ALA A 57 -16.06 -8.27 -12.61
C ALA A 57 -15.24 -6.99 -12.84
N GLU A 58 -15.86 -5.93 -13.38
CA GLU A 58 -15.23 -4.63 -13.58
C GLU A 58 -14.82 -4.02 -12.22
N GLN A 59 -15.75 -3.96 -11.27
CA GLN A 59 -15.48 -3.41 -9.95
C GLN A 59 -14.37 -4.19 -9.22
N ALA A 60 -14.44 -5.52 -9.21
CA ALA A 60 -13.45 -6.38 -8.57
C ALA A 60 -12.06 -6.17 -9.18
N THR A 61 -11.96 -6.07 -10.51
CA THR A 61 -10.69 -5.84 -11.21
C THR A 61 -10.07 -4.49 -10.84
N VAL A 62 -10.89 -3.43 -10.80
CA VAL A 62 -10.42 -2.08 -10.45
C VAL A 62 -9.99 -2.02 -8.99
N ILE A 63 -10.79 -2.55 -8.06
CA ILE A 63 -10.45 -2.55 -6.63
C ILE A 63 -9.22 -3.39 -6.34
N ALA A 64 -9.11 -4.60 -6.90
CA ALA A 64 -7.95 -5.46 -6.71
C ALA A 64 -6.65 -4.81 -7.23
N SER A 65 -6.73 -4.12 -8.37
CA SER A 65 -5.58 -3.35 -8.90
C SER A 65 -5.21 -2.18 -7.99
N GLY A 66 -6.20 -1.48 -7.42
CA GLY A 66 -5.98 -0.41 -6.46
C GLY A 66 -5.33 -0.91 -5.16
N LEU A 67 -5.78 -2.05 -4.63
CA LEU A 67 -5.20 -2.66 -3.43
C LEU A 67 -3.73 -3.03 -3.61
N VAL A 68 -3.36 -3.59 -4.78
CA VAL A 68 -1.95 -3.87 -5.12
C VAL A 68 -1.12 -2.59 -5.11
N ALA A 69 -1.57 -1.55 -5.83
CA ALA A 69 -0.85 -0.28 -5.88
C ALA A 69 -0.70 0.38 -4.50
N THR A 70 -1.74 0.35 -3.66
CA THR A 70 -1.68 0.85 -2.28
C THR A 70 -0.71 0.06 -1.41
N ALA A 71 -0.69 -1.26 -1.53
CA ALA A 71 0.25 -2.08 -0.78
C ALA A 71 1.71 -1.87 -1.23
N GLU A 72 1.94 -1.68 -2.53
CA GLU A 72 3.27 -1.35 -3.07
C GLU A 72 3.78 0.00 -2.55
N THR A 73 2.95 1.06 -2.62
CA THR A 73 3.31 2.35 -2.02
C THR A 73 3.62 2.23 -0.52
N ALA A 74 2.77 1.51 0.23
CA ALA A 74 2.99 1.31 1.66
C ALA A 74 4.28 0.51 1.94
N LEU A 75 4.63 -0.47 1.10
CA LEU A 75 5.89 -1.19 1.20
C LEU A 75 7.09 -0.27 1.00
N ASP A 76 7.03 0.62 0.01
CA ASP A 76 8.11 1.58 -0.25
C ASP A 76 8.28 2.56 0.93
N GLU A 77 7.20 3.05 1.53
CA GLU A 77 7.24 3.89 2.72
C GLU A 77 7.85 3.15 3.93
N VAL A 78 7.53 1.87 4.11
CA VAL A 78 8.11 1.03 5.17
C VAL A 78 9.61 0.81 4.92
N LYS A 79 10.02 0.54 3.68
CA LYS A 79 11.45 0.40 3.31
C LYS A 79 12.23 1.70 3.54
N SER A 80 11.67 2.83 3.13
CA SER A 80 12.28 4.14 3.39
C SER A 80 12.42 4.45 4.88
N SER A 81 11.40 4.10 5.67
CA SER A 81 11.44 4.27 7.13
C SER A 81 12.47 3.35 7.79
N ALA A 82 12.58 2.11 7.32
CA ALA A 82 13.58 1.14 7.77
C ALA A 82 15.00 1.65 7.50
N GLN A 83 15.26 2.13 6.27
CA GLN A 83 16.55 2.69 5.90
C GLN A 83 16.91 3.90 6.78
N THR A 84 15.98 4.84 6.96
CA THR A 84 16.20 6.03 7.81
C THR A 84 16.51 5.63 9.26
N ALA A 85 15.84 4.61 9.78
CA ALA A 85 16.08 4.11 11.13
C ALA A 85 17.46 3.45 11.26
N LEU A 86 17.90 2.72 10.22
CA LEU A 86 19.22 2.12 10.17
C LEU A 86 20.32 3.19 10.13
N GLU A 87 20.18 4.20 9.27
CA GLU A 87 21.11 5.34 9.19
C GLU A 87 21.26 6.04 10.56
N LYS A 88 20.14 6.34 11.22
CA LYS A 88 20.16 6.95 12.57
C LYS A 88 20.77 6.04 13.64
N ALA A 89 20.59 4.73 13.52
CA ALA A 89 21.19 3.77 14.44
C ALA A 89 22.72 3.70 14.24
N GLU A 90 23.19 3.77 12.99
CA GLU A 90 24.62 3.86 12.67
C GLU A 90 25.25 5.17 13.15
N GLU A 91 24.58 6.31 12.93
CA GLU A 91 24.99 7.61 13.47
C GLU A 91 25.12 7.57 15.00
N LEU A 92 24.11 7.02 15.68
CA LEU A 92 24.10 6.89 17.14
C LEU A 92 25.23 5.96 17.63
N TYR A 93 25.52 4.88 16.91
CA TYR A 93 26.66 4.03 17.27
C TYR A 93 28.00 4.71 16.99
N ASN A 94 28.12 5.46 15.90
CA ASN A 94 29.35 6.17 15.58
C ASN A 94 29.65 7.29 16.59
N SER A 95 28.64 7.95 17.16
CA SER A 95 28.86 8.95 18.20
C SER A 95 29.48 8.37 19.47
N THR A 96 29.39 7.05 19.71
CA THR A 96 30.06 6.42 20.87
C THR A 96 31.56 6.27 20.68
N LYS A 97 32.07 6.55 19.48
CA LYS A 97 33.51 6.53 19.16
C LYS A 97 34.17 7.88 19.42
N GLU A 98 33.39 8.92 19.66
CA GLU A 98 33.89 10.26 19.95
C GLU A 98 34.08 10.42 21.47
N MET A 99 35.24 10.95 21.88
CA MET A 99 35.54 11.18 23.29
C MET A 99 34.56 12.20 23.88
N PRO A 100 33.84 11.87 24.97
CA PRO A 100 32.93 12.82 25.61
C PRO A 100 33.66 14.06 26.16
N PHE A 101 32.99 15.21 26.14
CA PHE A 101 33.56 16.45 26.67
C PHE A 101 33.99 16.31 28.13
N GLY A 102 35.23 16.71 28.41
CA GLY A 102 35.81 16.67 29.75
C GLY A 102 36.39 15.32 30.18
N ILE A 103 36.33 14.30 29.32
CA ILE A 103 37.06 13.03 29.50
C ILE A 103 38.38 13.11 28.73
N VAL A 104 39.49 12.92 29.42
CA VAL A 104 40.85 12.95 28.84
C VAL A 104 41.69 11.73 29.24
N GLU A 105 41.18 10.91 30.15
CA GLU A 105 41.90 9.82 30.80
C GLU A 105 41.79 8.50 30.04
N LEU A 106 40.79 8.36 29.15
CA LEU A 106 40.55 7.14 28.39
C LEU A 106 41.21 7.23 27.01
N ASN A 107 41.69 6.09 26.52
CA ASN A 107 41.94 5.89 25.09
C ASN A 107 40.70 5.30 24.38
N ASP A 108 40.74 5.22 23.05
CA ASP A 108 39.62 4.74 22.23
C ASP A 108 39.13 3.32 22.60
N ALA A 109 40.05 2.43 22.99
CA ALA A 109 39.69 1.07 23.39
C ALA A 109 39.00 1.06 24.76
N GLU A 110 39.50 1.82 25.73
CA GLU A 110 38.90 1.95 27.05
C GLU A 110 37.52 2.63 27.01
N LEU A 111 37.35 3.62 26.11
CA LEU A 111 36.05 4.24 25.85
C LEU A 111 35.06 3.22 25.27
N ALA A 112 35.48 2.42 24.29
CA ALA A 112 34.66 1.37 23.69
C ALA A 112 34.28 0.29 24.72
N GLU A 113 35.21 -0.10 25.60
CA GLU A 113 34.93 -1.03 26.71
C GLU A 113 33.94 -0.44 27.72
N ALA A 114 34.06 0.85 28.06
CA ALA A 114 33.13 1.53 28.96
C ALA A 114 31.69 1.55 28.40
N TYR A 115 31.52 1.86 27.11
CA TYR A 115 30.22 1.77 26.43
C TYR A 115 29.69 0.33 26.40
N ALA A 116 30.53 -0.65 26.07
CA ALA A 116 30.16 -2.05 26.04
C ALA A 116 29.73 -2.56 27.43
N ALA A 117 30.42 -2.15 28.49
CA ALA A 117 30.05 -2.45 29.88
C ALA A 117 28.69 -1.86 30.26
N GLY A 118 28.34 -0.70 29.70
CA GLY A 118 27.01 -0.10 29.78
C GLY A 118 25.95 -0.73 28.88
N GLY A 119 26.29 -1.78 28.12
CA GLY A 119 25.38 -2.45 27.18
C GLY A 119 25.23 -1.75 25.82
N VAL A 120 26.05 -0.73 25.54
CA VAL A 120 26.07 -0.01 24.27
C VAL A 120 27.05 -0.70 23.33
N SER A 121 26.53 -1.29 22.27
CA SER A 121 27.29 -2.05 21.28
C SER A 121 26.62 -1.93 19.92
N TYR A 122 27.35 -2.26 18.85
CA TYR A 122 26.76 -2.31 17.51
C TYR A 122 25.55 -3.25 17.46
N ALA A 123 25.65 -4.40 18.12
CA ALA A 123 24.55 -5.37 18.19
C ALA A 123 23.32 -4.81 18.91
N SER A 124 23.52 -4.07 20.01
CA SER A 124 22.41 -3.54 20.81
C SER A 124 21.72 -2.33 20.19
N ILE A 125 22.38 -1.60 19.30
CA ILE A 125 21.81 -0.44 18.59
C ILE A 125 21.44 -0.81 17.16
N VAL A 126 22.42 -1.11 16.31
CA VAL A 126 22.26 -1.24 14.86
C VAL A 126 21.59 -2.57 14.52
N THR A 127 22.15 -3.70 14.96
CA THR A 127 21.61 -5.03 14.61
C THR A 127 20.18 -5.23 15.14
N LYS A 128 19.87 -4.74 16.35
CA LYS A 128 18.49 -4.78 16.88
C LYS A 128 17.53 -3.92 16.06
N THR A 129 17.96 -2.75 15.62
CA THR A 129 17.14 -1.86 14.78
C THR A 129 16.88 -2.51 13.43
N ASP A 130 17.92 -3.00 12.77
CA ASP A 130 17.82 -3.73 11.50
C ASP A 130 16.85 -4.92 11.61
N THR A 131 17.07 -5.80 12.60
CA THR A 131 16.19 -6.96 12.85
C THR A 131 14.74 -6.56 13.13
N HIS A 132 14.50 -5.42 13.78
CA HIS A 132 13.14 -4.93 14.03
C HIS A 132 12.45 -4.53 12.73
N PHE A 133 13.12 -3.74 11.90
CA PHE A 133 12.56 -3.21 10.67
C PHE A 133 12.49 -4.23 9.54
N ASP A 134 13.44 -5.17 9.45
CA ASP A 134 13.38 -6.31 8.54
C ASP A 134 12.05 -7.07 8.71
N LYS A 135 11.67 -7.39 9.96
CA LYS A 135 10.37 -8.01 10.26
C LYS A 135 9.16 -7.18 9.82
N LYS A 136 9.27 -5.85 9.75
CA LYS A 136 8.19 -4.97 9.28
C LYS A 136 8.14 -4.97 7.76
N VAL A 137 9.29 -4.90 7.09
CA VAL A 137 9.43 -5.03 5.64
C VAL A 137 8.87 -6.37 5.16
N THR A 138 9.28 -7.49 5.77
CA THR A 138 8.75 -8.83 5.42
C THR A 138 7.23 -8.91 5.53
N LYS A 139 6.63 -8.28 6.56
CA LYS A 139 5.17 -8.24 6.70
C LYS A 139 4.50 -7.42 5.61
N ALA A 140 5.08 -6.29 5.22
CA ALA A 140 4.56 -5.48 4.13
C ALA A 140 4.68 -6.21 2.78
N GLU A 141 5.79 -6.92 2.53
CA GLU A 141 5.98 -7.75 1.33
C GLU A 141 4.96 -8.89 1.24
N ALA A 142 4.63 -9.51 2.38
CA ALA A 142 3.58 -10.53 2.45
C ALA A 142 2.19 -9.96 2.09
N ILE A 143 1.89 -8.73 2.48
CA ILE A 143 0.62 -8.05 2.12
C ILE A 143 0.57 -7.78 0.62
N VAL A 144 1.65 -7.25 0.03
CA VAL A 144 1.76 -7.06 -1.43
C VAL A 144 1.53 -8.39 -2.16
N THR A 145 2.19 -9.45 -1.70
CA THR A 145 2.05 -10.79 -2.28
C THR A 145 0.60 -11.29 -2.20
N ALA A 146 -0.07 -11.09 -1.07
CA ALA A 146 -1.46 -11.52 -0.88
C ALA A 146 -2.41 -10.79 -1.84
N TYR A 147 -2.28 -9.47 -2.00
CA TYR A 147 -3.14 -8.72 -2.92
C TYR A 147 -2.84 -8.99 -4.38
N THR A 148 -1.56 -9.19 -4.75
CA THR A 148 -1.19 -9.60 -6.10
C THR A 148 -1.79 -10.97 -6.44
N THR A 149 -1.74 -11.92 -5.49
CA THR A 149 -2.38 -13.23 -5.65
C THR A 149 -3.90 -13.10 -5.81
N LEU A 150 -4.55 -12.32 -4.95
CA LEU A 150 -5.99 -12.05 -5.03
C LEU A 150 -6.39 -11.45 -6.39
N LYS A 151 -5.61 -10.49 -6.90
CA LYS A 151 -5.83 -9.89 -8.22
C LYS A 151 -5.73 -10.95 -9.32
N SER A 152 -4.70 -11.80 -9.29
CA SER A 152 -4.54 -12.89 -10.27
C SER A 152 -5.69 -13.90 -10.19
N ASP A 153 -6.16 -14.23 -8.99
CA ASP A 153 -7.30 -15.14 -8.80
C ASP A 153 -8.60 -14.56 -9.35
N ILE A 154 -8.86 -13.27 -9.13
CA ILE A 154 -10.01 -12.56 -9.72
C ILE A 154 -9.93 -12.60 -11.24
N GLN A 155 -8.78 -12.26 -11.83
CA GLN A 155 -8.59 -12.27 -13.29
C GLN A 155 -8.79 -13.67 -13.88
N ARG A 156 -8.26 -14.70 -13.21
CA ARG A 156 -8.44 -16.10 -13.61
C ARG A 156 -9.91 -16.51 -13.53
N GLY A 157 -10.59 -16.22 -12.43
CA GLY A 157 -12.02 -16.55 -12.25
C GLY A 157 -12.89 -15.91 -13.32
N ILE A 158 -12.65 -14.62 -13.65
CA ILE A 158 -13.34 -13.93 -14.75
C ILE A 158 -13.06 -14.63 -16.08
N SER A 159 -11.79 -14.91 -16.40
CA SER A 159 -11.40 -15.54 -17.66
C SER A 159 -12.03 -16.93 -17.84
N GLU A 160 -12.02 -17.75 -16.78
CA GLU A 160 -12.63 -19.08 -16.80
C GLU A 160 -14.14 -19.03 -16.98
N MET A 161 -14.82 -18.04 -16.39
CA MET A 161 -16.26 -17.83 -16.55
C MET A 161 -16.60 -17.45 -18.01
N LEU A 162 -15.86 -16.50 -18.60
CA LEU A 162 -16.06 -16.09 -19.98
C LEU A 162 -15.70 -17.20 -20.99
N ALA A 163 -14.76 -18.08 -20.66
CA ALA A 163 -14.41 -19.22 -21.50
C ALA A 163 -15.52 -20.29 -21.54
N LYS A 164 -16.33 -20.40 -20.47
CA LYS A 164 -17.42 -21.39 -20.36
C LYS A 164 -18.74 -20.90 -20.93
N ASP A 165 -18.91 -19.59 -21.07
CA ASP A 165 -20.15 -18.96 -21.52
C ASP A 165 -19.88 -17.96 -22.65
N SER A 166 -20.07 -18.42 -23.89
CA SER A 166 -19.82 -17.60 -25.09
C SER A 166 -20.81 -16.46 -25.26
N GLU A 167 -22.04 -16.58 -24.72
CA GLU A 167 -23.05 -15.52 -24.76
C GLU A 167 -22.62 -14.39 -23.82
N LEU A 168 -22.29 -14.74 -22.57
CA LEU A 168 -21.75 -13.80 -21.60
C LEU A 168 -20.45 -13.12 -22.10
N ALA A 169 -19.57 -13.88 -22.75
CA ALA A 169 -18.36 -13.31 -23.36
C ALA A 169 -18.66 -12.35 -24.52
N GLY A 170 -19.75 -12.58 -25.26
CA GLY A 170 -20.25 -11.65 -26.26
C GLY A 170 -20.77 -10.36 -25.62
N ASP A 171 -21.61 -10.50 -24.59
CA ASP A 171 -22.17 -9.39 -23.82
C ASP A 171 -21.08 -8.47 -23.24
N PHE A 172 -20.04 -9.06 -22.63
CA PHE A 172 -18.89 -8.32 -22.09
C PHE A 172 -18.23 -7.43 -23.16
N LYS A 173 -17.99 -7.97 -24.36
CA LYS A 173 -17.38 -7.21 -25.46
C LYS A 173 -18.28 -6.06 -25.94
N GLU A 174 -19.59 -6.28 -25.96
CA GLU A 174 -20.55 -5.22 -26.32
C GLU A 174 -20.55 -4.08 -25.29
N TRP A 175 -20.43 -4.42 -24.01
CA TRP A 175 -20.47 -3.43 -22.93
C TRP A 175 -19.15 -2.70 -22.69
N GLU A 176 -18.01 -3.33 -23.00
CA GLU A 176 -16.68 -2.70 -23.02
C GLU A 176 -16.48 -1.73 -24.20
N SER A 177 -17.33 -1.82 -25.23
CA SER A 177 -17.33 -0.96 -26.43
C SER A 177 -18.03 0.40 -26.20
#